data_AF-A0A820C5C0-F1
#
_entry.id   AF-A0A820C5C0-F1
#
_cell.length_a   1.000
_cell.length_b   1.000
_cell.length_c   1.000
_cell.angle_alpha   90.00
_cell.angle_beta   90.00
_cell.angle_gamma   90.00
#
_symmetry.space_group_name_H-M   'P 1'
#
loop_
_entity.id
_entity.type
_entity.pdbx_description
1 polymer ?
#
loop_
_entity_poly.entity_id
_entity_poly.type
_entity_poly.pdbx_seq_one_letter_code
_entity_poly.pdbx_strand_id
1 'polypeptide(L)'
;MKKKKNYGRLVKRLKHKFKLANVILQKSDKSKVFHLGKVEDYRKKSKEYMEKTQAYECLDKEDPLPELIQRTNKYLLDLRLAKWITQKQYELLSIKANEVQLAHLYYLPKAHKPGTPLRPIISGLKHPTIKISKYLDDLLRPLFDKMAEETTINSGFELVKKLQQWSRLNMNENTIFCTIDVIDLYTMIPQLNPNIGSFATFLDLYMENRDGVLFTTVYQKPSYEPYYLPFNSIHPLHMKKNIPYTMMLRVMRYCSIFQTYLDEREKLRMALLLNKYPNKLIEEQFNNVLLKCNIDQPLTDFNYDKYRQKVMNSFMKEKFMIDYEAVMFIHFTYCSTMKTFPAKFHLLWNKYFEQSPINETSSFQYGMIIFLIVFTITYCDEHDYKYEEGQKVVLWMNTVGPYHNHQETYNYFSLPFCRENILGVELEYSGVEINYKLDKEKTDFCETTLTQENYDAFTYAIKNHYGYQIFIDDLPIWGAFLVPFQHKMVF
;
A
#
# COMPACT_ATOMS: atom_id res chain seq x y z
N MET A 1 -35.50 -14.40 -3.37
CA MET A 1 -34.44 -14.00 -2.41
C MET A 1 -33.11 -14.40 -3.00
N LYS A 2 -32.15 -13.49 -3.03
CA LYS A 2 -30.84 -13.69 -3.66
C LYS A 2 -29.86 -14.41 -2.71
N LYS A 3 -29.26 -15.54 -3.12
CA LYS A 3 -28.35 -16.37 -2.30
C LYS A 3 -26.92 -15.85 -2.32
N LYS A 4 -26.68 -14.82 -1.50
CA LYS A 4 -25.38 -14.18 -1.24
C LYS A 4 -24.20 -15.12 -1.49
N LYS A 5 -23.51 -14.94 -2.64
CA LYS A 5 -22.41 -15.80 -3.12
C LYS A 5 -21.40 -16.01 -1.99
N ASN A 6 -21.45 -17.20 -1.37
CA ASN A 6 -20.89 -17.36 -0.04
C ASN A 6 -19.38 -17.65 -0.13
N TYR A 7 -18.60 -16.61 -0.40
CA TYR A 7 -17.14 -16.65 -0.40
C TYR A 7 -16.60 -17.19 0.93
N GLY A 8 -17.30 -16.95 2.05
CA GLY A 8 -17.01 -17.59 3.34
C GLY A 8 -17.03 -19.13 3.27
N ARG A 9 -18.03 -19.75 2.63
CA ARG A 9 -18.08 -21.20 2.38
C ARG A 9 -16.97 -21.65 1.43
N LEU A 10 -16.64 -20.90 0.39
CA LEU A 10 -15.55 -21.24 -0.54
C LEU A 10 -14.18 -21.21 0.17
N VAL A 11 -13.89 -20.13 0.90
CA VAL A 11 -12.69 -19.98 1.73
C VAL A 11 -12.63 -21.06 2.82
N LYS A 12 -13.76 -21.41 3.45
CA LYS A 12 -13.83 -22.50 4.44
C LYS A 12 -13.53 -23.87 3.80
N ARG A 13 -14.02 -24.14 2.58
CA ARG A 13 -13.69 -25.34 1.79
C ARG A 13 -12.22 -25.38 1.39
N LEU A 14 -11.65 -24.26 0.93
CA LEU A 14 -10.22 -24.16 0.58
C LEU A 14 -9.32 -24.37 1.81
N LYS A 15 -9.60 -23.69 2.94
CA LYS A 15 -8.92 -23.92 4.22
C LYS A 15 -9.01 -25.38 4.67
N HIS A 16 -10.16 -26.05 4.47
CA HIS A 16 -10.31 -27.47 4.75
C HIS A 16 -9.47 -28.36 3.83
N LYS A 17 -9.47 -28.12 2.51
CA LYS A 17 -8.61 -28.83 1.55
C LYS A 17 -7.12 -28.65 1.88
N PHE A 18 -6.68 -27.43 2.21
CA PHE A 18 -5.29 -27.16 2.61
C PHE A 18 -4.91 -27.90 3.90
N LYS A 19 -5.82 -27.95 4.89
CA LYS A 19 -5.62 -28.73 6.12
C LYS A 19 -5.51 -30.24 5.84
N LEU A 20 -6.35 -30.80 4.96
CA LEU A 20 -6.27 -32.21 4.57
C LEU A 20 -4.99 -32.56 3.82
N ALA A 21 -4.52 -31.67 2.93
CA ALA A 21 -3.29 -31.86 2.17
C ALA A 21 -2.00 -31.48 2.94
N ASN A 22 -2.13 -31.11 4.23
CA ASN A 22 -1.05 -30.60 5.09
C ASN A 22 -0.20 -29.48 4.47
N VAL A 23 -0.84 -28.58 3.71
CA VAL A 23 -0.20 -27.41 3.08
C VAL A 23 -0.64 -26.11 3.74
N ILE A 24 0.28 -25.14 3.76
CA ILE A 24 0.05 -23.78 4.21
C ILE A 24 0.08 -22.83 3.02
N LEU A 25 -0.94 -21.98 2.91
CA LEU A 25 -0.98 -20.86 1.98
C LEU A 25 -0.71 -19.58 2.77
N GLN A 26 0.41 -18.90 2.50
CA GLN A 26 0.76 -17.64 3.15
C GLN A 26 1.02 -16.53 2.12
N LYS A 27 0.76 -15.29 2.50
CA LYS A 27 1.25 -14.12 1.75
C LYS A 27 2.77 -14.06 1.86
N SER A 28 3.49 -13.84 0.76
CA SER A 28 4.95 -13.67 0.81
C SER A 28 5.35 -12.28 1.33
N ASP A 29 6.57 -12.19 1.88
CA ASP A 29 7.12 -11.01 2.56
C ASP A 29 7.19 -9.74 1.68
N LYS A 30 7.87 -9.81 0.53
CA LYS A 30 8.11 -8.64 -0.36
C LYS A 30 7.37 -8.70 -1.70
N SER A 31 6.96 -9.89 -2.12
CA SER A 31 6.27 -10.12 -3.40
C SER A 31 4.75 -10.13 -3.18
N LYS A 32 3.97 -9.62 -4.15
CA LYS A 32 2.50 -9.58 -4.09
C LYS A 32 1.84 -10.93 -4.43
N VAL A 33 2.53 -12.03 -4.12
CA VAL A 33 2.13 -13.41 -4.44
C VAL A 33 1.86 -14.21 -3.16
N PHE A 34 1.20 -15.35 -3.32
CA PHE A 34 1.06 -16.34 -2.26
C PHE A 34 2.13 -17.42 -2.40
N HIS A 35 2.70 -17.83 -1.27
CA HIS A 35 3.53 -19.02 -1.16
C HIS A 35 2.65 -20.19 -0.68
N LEU A 36 2.65 -21.26 -1.47
CA LEU A 36 2.08 -22.56 -1.08
C LEU A 36 3.25 -23.49 -0.73
N GLY A 37 3.26 -24.03 0.49
CA GLY A 37 4.31 -24.93 0.98
C GLY A 37 3.75 -25.95 1.96
N LYS A 38 4.57 -26.94 2.36
CA LYS A 38 4.15 -27.92 3.37
C LYS A 38 4.15 -27.33 4.78
N VAL A 39 3.26 -27.83 5.63
CA VAL A 39 3.21 -27.44 7.05
C VAL A 39 4.45 -27.93 7.80
N GLU A 40 5.02 -29.10 7.47
CA GLU A 40 6.26 -29.57 8.10
C GLU A 40 7.43 -28.64 7.81
N ASP A 41 7.63 -28.24 6.55
CA ASP A 41 8.73 -27.33 6.15
C ASP A 41 8.66 -25.98 6.87
N TYR A 42 7.44 -25.44 7.02
CA TYR A 42 7.20 -24.19 7.72
C TYR A 42 7.47 -24.32 9.24
N ARG A 43 7.02 -25.41 9.86
CA ARG A 43 7.32 -25.71 11.29
C ARG A 43 8.81 -25.93 11.53
N LYS A 44 9.48 -26.68 10.64
CA LYS A 44 10.93 -26.93 10.70
C LYS A 44 11.70 -25.61 10.67
N LYS A 45 11.43 -24.74 9.68
CA LYS A 45 12.06 -23.42 9.55
C LYS A 45 11.76 -22.47 10.71
N SER A 46 10.57 -22.57 11.30
CA SER A 46 10.23 -21.84 12.52
C SER A 46 11.07 -22.32 13.71
N LYS A 47 11.19 -23.64 13.92
CA LYS A 47 12.03 -24.22 14.99
C LYS A 47 13.52 -23.89 14.78
N GLU A 48 14.04 -24.07 13.57
CA GLU A 48 15.41 -23.69 13.19
C GLU A 48 15.70 -22.21 13.48
N TYR A 49 14.72 -21.32 13.27
CA TYR A 49 14.86 -19.91 13.62
C TYR A 49 14.92 -19.69 15.14
N MET A 50 14.05 -20.32 15.93
CA MET A 50 14.07 -20.21 17.39
C MET A 50 15.36 -20.77 18.00
N GLU A 51 15.80 -21.94 17.54
CA GLU A 51 17.05 -22.58 17.97
C GLU A 51 18.28 -21.74 17.62
N LYS A 52 18.28 -21.10 16.45
CA LYS A 52 19.39 -20.25 16.00
C LYS A 52 19.48 -18.94 16.79
N THR A 53 18.36 -18.29 17.09
CA THR A 53 18.38 -16.99 17.77
C THR A 53 18.41 -17.10 19.29
N GLN A 54 17.86 -18.19 19.85
CA GLN A 54 17.63 -18.37 21.28
C GLN A 54 16.87 -17.20 21.95
N ALA A 55 16.16 -16.39 21.13
CA ALA A 55 15.54 -15.13 21.55
C ALA A 55 14.16 -15.30 22.20
N TYR A 56 13.69 -16.54 22.37
CA TYR A 56 12.37 -16.86 22.90
C TYR A 56 12.47 -18.08 23.82
N GLU A 57 11.92 -17.97 25.01
CA GLU A 57 11.70 -19.07 25.94
C GLU A 57 10.25 -19.55 25.89
N CYS A 58 10.00 -20.82 26.24
CA CYS A 58 8.65 -21.32 26.42
C CYS A 58 8.20 -21.01 27.85
N LEU A 59 7.02 -20.43 28.01
CA LEU A 59 6.41 -20.22 29.33
C LEU A 59 5.60 -21.48 29.68
N ASP A 60 6.08 -22.26 30.64
CA ASP A 60 5.43 -23.51 31.11
C ASP A 60 4.18 -23.27 31.98
N LYS A 61 3.70 -22.02 32.06
CA LYS A 61 2.65 -21.56 32.99
C LYS A 61 1.48 -20.91 32.26
N GLU A 62 0.46 -20.57 33.05
CA GLU A 62 -0.80 -19.95 32.66
C GLU A 62 -0.64 -18.72 31.75
N ASP A 63 -1.71 -18.37 31.02
CA ASP A 63 -1.75 -17.21 30.14
C ASP A 63 -1.27 -15.93 30.87
N PRO A 64 -0.17 -15.27 30.46
CA PRO A 64 0.35 -14.09 31.14
C PRO A 64 -0.48 -12.82 30.91
N LEU A 65 -1.50 -12.86 30.05
CA LEU A 65 -2.31 -11.68 29.71
C LEU A 65 -2.96 -10.99 30.93
N PRO A 66 -3.56 -11.69 31.92
CA PRO A 66 -4.18 -11.03 33.08
C PRO A 66 -3.16 -10.28 33.95
N GLU A 67 -1.99 -10.86 34.19
CA GLU A 67 -0.90 -10.21 34.94
C GLU A 67 -0.38 -8.99 34.18
N LEU A 68 -0.16 -9.11 32.86
CA LEU A 68 0.27 -8.00 32.02
C LEU A 68 -0.74 -6.83 32.02
N ILE A 69 -2.05 -7.11 32.02
CA ILE A 69 -3.10 -6.09 32.15
C ILE A 69 -3.00 -5.40 33.51
N GLN A 70 -2.94 -6.16 34.60
CA GLN A 70 -2.85 -5.63 35.96
C GLN A 70 -1.61 -4.76 36.15
N ARG A 71 -0.45 -5.24 35.70
CA ARG A 71 0.84 -4.52 35.77
C ARG A 71 0.83 -3.24 34.94
N THR A 72 0.25 -3.26 33.74
CA THR A 72 0.16 -2.08 32.86
C THR A 72 -0.74 -1.00 33.47
N ASN A 73 -1.94 -1.37 33.95
CA ASN A 73 -2.85 -0.42 34.58
C ASN A 73 -2.31 0.10 35.93
N LYS A 74 -1.62 -0.73 36.71
CA LYS A 74 -0.91 -0.29 37.92
C LYS A 74 0.14 0.76 37.61
N TYR A 75 0.99 0.53 36.60
CA TYR A 75 2.03 1.48 36.20
C TYR A 75 1.44 2.84 35.78
N LEU A 76 0.34 2.83 35.02
CA LEU A 76 -0.38 4.05 34.65
C LEU A 76 -0.96 4.78 35.87
N LEU A 77 -1.47 4.04 36.87
CA LEU A 77 -1.97 4.62 38.11
C LEU A 77 -0.84 5.26 38.92
N ASP A 78 0.30 4.57 39.04
CA ASP A 78 1.48 5.09 39.74
C ASP A 78 1.99 6.39 39.09
N LEU A 79 2.05 6.47 37.74
CA LEU A 79 2.38 7.70 36.99
C LEU A 79 1.37 8.84 37.23
N ARG A 80 0.08 8.53 37.29
CA ARG A 80 -0.99 9.51 37.58
C ARG A 80 -0.87 10.06 39.01
N LEU A 81 -0.64 9.18 40.00
CA LEU A 81 -0.49 9.58 41.40
C LEU A 81 0.75 10.46 41.60
N ALA A 82 1.85 10.15 40.90
CA ALA A 82 3.06 10.97 40.85
C ALA A 82 2.93 12.21 39.94
N LYS A 83 1.75 12.48 39.35
CA LYS A 83 1.44 13.64 38.49
C LYS A 83 2.25 13.76 37.19
N TRP A 84 2.83 12.67 36.70
CA TRP A 84 3.51 12.63 35.39
C TRP A 84 2.53 12.60 34.22
N ILE A 85 1.30 12.12 34.45
CA ILE A 85 0.21 12.16 33.48
C ILE A 85 -1.06 12.74 34.12
N THR A 86 -1.86 13.43 33.30
CA THR A 86 -3.16 13.99 33.69
C THR A 86 -4.24 12.92 33.83
N GLN A 87 -5.37 13.29 34.44
CA GLN A 87 -6.57 12.46 34.51
C GLN A 87 -7.00 11.94 33.13
N LYS A 88 -7.13 12.85 32.15
CA LYS A 88 -7.56 12.54 30.78
C LYS A 88 -6.58 11.59 30.09
N GLN A 89 -5.27 11.77 30.27
CA GLN A 89 -4.25 10.86 29.74
C GLN A 89 -4.33 9.47 30.39
N TYR A 90 -4.49 9.38 31.71
CA TYR A 90 -4.68 8.10 32.40
C TYR A 90 -5.90 7.34 31.87
N GLU A 91 -7.04 8.00 31.68
CA GLU A 91 -8.26 7.40 31.13
C GLU A 91 -8.09 6.92 29.69
N LEU A 92 -7.40 7.69 28.85
CA LEU A 92 -7.09 7.32 27.46
C LEU A 92 -6.11 6.13 27.37
N LEU A 93 -5.09 6.10 28.24
CA LEU A 93 -4.04 5.08 28.24
C LEU A 93 -4.45 3.77 28.91
N SER A 94 -5.40 3.82 29.85
CA SER A 94 -5.90 2.63 30.57
C SER A 94 -6.47 1.58 29.62
N ILE A 95 -6.27 0.31 29.95
CA ILE A 95 -6.70 -0.83 29.12
C ILE A 95 -7.74 -1.70 29.84
N LYS A 96 -8.67 -2.24 29.05
CA LYS A 96 -9.66 -3.22 29.52
C LYS A 96 -9.35 -4.59 28.96
N ALA A 97 -9.64 -5.65 29.71
CA ALA A 97 -9.30 -7.03 29.32
C ALA A 97 -9.95 -7.47 27.99
N ASN A 98 -11.10 -6.90 27.61
CA ASN A 98 -11.77 -7.17 26.33
C ASN A 98 -11.22 -6.38 25.14
N GLU A 99 -10.32 -5.40 25.35
CA GLU A 99 -9.71 -4.57 24.30
C GLU A 99 -8.35 -5.14 23.83
N VAL A 100 -7.73 -6.02 24.61
CA VAL A 100 -6.32 -6.43 24.46
C VAL A 100 -6.12 -7.96 24.33
N GLN A 101 -4.97 -8.36 23.80
CA GLN A 101 -4.52 -9.75 23.66
C GLN A 101 -2.99 -9.78 23.61
N LEU A 102 -2.39 -10.96 23.81
CA LEU A 102 -0.94 -11.13 23.65
C LEU A 102 -0.48 -10.82 22.22
N ALA A 103 0.81 -10.53 22.08
CA ALA A 103 1.42 -10.35 20.77
C ALA A 103 1.58 -11.70 20.06
N HIS A 104 1.18 -11.79 18.79
CA HIS A 104 1.23 -13.05 18.04
C HIS A 104 2.46 -13.11 17.14
N LEU A 105 3.33 -14.08 17.37
CA LEU A 105 4.40 -14.44 16.43
C LEU A 105 3.83 -15.26 15.26
N TYR A 106 4.10 -14.81 14.04
CA TYR A 106 3.86 -15.55 12.81
C TYR A 106 5.02 -15.33 11.84
N TYR A 107 5.04 -16.02 10.69
CA TYR A 107 6.14 -15.92 9.74
C TYR A 107 5.68 -15.67 8.31
N LEU A 108 6.42 -14.83 7.58
CA LEU A 108 6.20 -14.53 6.17
C LEU A 108 7.30 -15.17 5.30
N PRO A 109 6.96 -16.00 4.29
CA PRO A 109 7.95 -16.59 3.38
C PRO A 109 8.66 -15.54 2.51
N LYS A 110 10.01 -15.54 2.53
CA LYS A 110 10.87 -14.74 1.64
C LYS A 110 11.11 -15.48 0.33
N ALA A 111 10.06 -15.65 -0.48
CA ALA A 111 10.09 -16.43 -1.74
C ALA A 111 11.15 -15.95 -2.77
N HIS A 112 11.60 -14.69 -2.66
CA HIS A 112 12.65 -14.09 -3.47
C HIS A 112 14.09 -14.44 -3.02
N LYS A 113 14.28 -15.25 -1.96
CA LYS A 113 15.59 -15.70 -1.48
C LYS A 113 15.74 -17.22 -1.63
N PRO A 114 16.94 -17.74 -1.99
CA PRO A 114 17.21 -19.18 -2.06
C PRO A 114 16.76 -19.92 -0.79
N GLY A 115 16.15 -21.10 -0.98
CA GLY A 115 15.59 -21.89 0.12
C GLY A 115 14.27 -21.36 0.73
N THR A 116 13.78 -20.18 0.32
CA THR A 116 12.59 -19.51 0.90
C THR A 116 12.65 -19.46 2.45
N PRO A 117 13.58 -18.69 3.04
CA PRO A 117 13.64 -18.49 4.48
C PRO A 117 12.42 -17.72 5.00
N LEU A 118 12.12 -17.89 6.27
CA LEU A 118 11.00 -17.21 6.93
C LEU A 118 11.43 -15.84 7.49
N ARG A 119 10.55 -14.84 7.45
CA ARG A 119 10.65 -13.63 8.28
C ARG A 119 9.76 -13.80 9.52
N PRO A 120 10.29 -13.73 10.76
CA PRO A 120 9.45 -13.60 11.96
C PRO A 120 8.73 -12.25 11.96
N ILE A 121 7.47 -12.22 12.39
CA ILE A 121 6.70 -11.00 12.64
C ILE A 121 5.96 -11.16 13.97
N ILE A 122 6.17 -10.23 14.90
CA ILE A 122 5.41 -10.14 16.15
C ILE A 122 4.31 -9.08 15.96
N SER A 123 3.05 -9.50 15.89
CA SER A 123 1.91 -8.57 15.83
C SER A 123 1.49 -8.17 17.23
N GLY A 124 1.88 -6.96 17.64
CA GLY A 124 1.51 -6.34 18.93
C GLY A 124 0.33 -5.35 18.87
N LEU A 125 -0.46 -5.32 17.79
CA LEU A 125 -1.49 -4.28 17.54
C LEU A 125 -2.57 -4.15 18.63
N LYS A 126 -2.76 -5.19 19.45
CA LYS A 126 -3.67 -5.22 20.60
C LYS A 126 -2.95 -5.56 21.91
N HIS A 127 -1.63 -5.44 21.96
CA HIS A 127 -0.84 -5.73 23.15
C HIS A 127 -1.20 -4.75 24.29
N PRO A 128 -1.21 -5.15 25.57
CA PRO A 128 -1.46 -4.26 26.71
C PRO A 128 -0.72 -2.92 26.66
N THR A 129 0.52 -2.88 26.17
CA THR A 129 1.33 -1.66 26.09
C THR A 129 1.09 -0.79 24.84
N ILE A 130 0.19 -1.16 23.91
CA ILE A 130 0.08 -0.47 22.61
C ILE A 130 -0.33 1.00 22.73
N LYS A 131 -1.24 1.33 23.66
CA LYS A 131 -1.67 2.72 23.93
C LYS A 131 -0.51 3.57 24.46
N ILE A 132 0.32 3.00 25.33
CA ILE A 132 1.53 3.63 25.87
C ILE A 132 2.57 3.82 24.77
N SER A 133 2.79 2.82 23.93
CA SER A 133 3.74 2.90 22.81
C SER A 133 3.34 3.97 21.80
N LYS A 134 2.05 4.09 21.48
CA LYS A 134 1.56 5.15 20.59
C LYS A 134 1.75 6.53 21.22
N TYR A 135 1.35 6.72 22.47
CA TYR A 135 1.50 7.99 23.16
C TYR A 135 2.97 8.43 23.31
N LEU A 136 3.89 7.48 23.53
CA LEU A 136 5.32 7.76 23.54
C LEU A 136 5.83 8.14 22.14
N ASP A 137 5.34 7.48 21.07
CA ASP A 137 5.65 7.88 19.70
C ASP A 137 5.14 9.29 19.41
N ASP A 138 3.88 9.61 19.75
CA ASP A 138 3.29 10.95 19.57
C ASP A 138 4.10 12.05 20.27
N LEU A 139 4.67 11.78 21.45
CA LEU A 139 5.55 12.70 22.19
C LEU A 139 6.95 12.83 21.58
N LEU A 140 7.54 11.73 21.09
CA LEU A 140 8.92 11.70 20.57
C LEU A 140 8.99 12.06 19.08
N ARG A 141 7.91 11.89 18.32
CA ARG A 141 7.82 12.09 16.86
C ARG A 141 8.36 13.47 16.43
N PRO A 142 7.99 14.60 17.04
CA PRO A 142 8.52 15.91 16.63
C PRO A 142 10.04 16.05 16.80
N LEU A 143 10.61 15.39 17.83
CA LEU A 143 12.05 15.38 18.08
C LEU A 143 12.76 14.46 17.08
N PHE A 144 12.22 13.26 16.86
CA PHE A 144 12.72 12.32 15.87
C PHE A 144 12.72 12.94 14.47
N ASP A 145 11.60 13.52 14.04
CA ASP A 145 11.47 14.11 12.70
C ASP A 145 12.47 15.25 12.50
N LYS A 146 12.66 16.12 13.51
CA LYS A 146 13.69 17.18 13.47
C LYS A 146 15.11 16.63 13.35
N MET A 147 15.45 15.53 14.04
CA MET A 147 16.76 14.89 13.90
C MET A 147 16.90 14.12 12.57
N ALA A 148 15.79 13.60 12.05
CA ALA A 148 15.75 12.84 10.79
C ALA A 148 15.96 13.74 9.56
N GLU A 149 15.57 15.02 9.60
CA GLU A 149 15.78 15.97 8.49
C GLU A 149 17.26 16.10 8.08
N GLU A 150 18.21 15.95 9.01
CA GLU A 150 19.65 15.99 8.73
C GLU A 150 20.27 14.60 8.52
N THR A 151 19.75 13.57 9.18
CA THR A 151 20.40 12.24 9.29
C THR A 151 19.81 11.16 8.38
N THR A 152 18.58 11.35 7.88
CA THR A 152 17.82 10.33 7.15
C THR A 152 17.59 10.74 5.69
N ILE A 153 17.80 9.80 4.77
CA ILE A 153 17.45 9.97 3.35
C ILE A 153 16.40 8.93 2.98
N ASN A 154 15.22 9.37 2.56
CA ASN A 154 14.07 8.49 2.29
C ASN A 154 13.86 8.16 0.80
N SER A 155 14.60 8.81 -0.10
CA SER A 155 14.42 8.66 -1.55
C SER A 155 15.75 8.57 -2.30
N GLY A 156 15.80 7.71 -3.32
CA GLY A 156 17.00 7.58 -4.16
C GLY A 156 17.33 8.84 -4.94
N PHE A 157 16.34 9.70 -5.22
CA PHE A 157 16.57 11.00 -5.88
C PHE A 157 17.36 11.97 -4.98
N GLU A 158 16.97 12.07 -3.71
CA GLU A 158 17.71 12.88 -2.74
C GLU A 158 19.13 12.33 -2.51
N LEU A 159 19.27 11.00 -2.43
CA LEU A 159 20.57 10.36 -2.32
C LEU A 159 21.48 10.68 -3.52
N VAL A 160 21.01 10.53 -4.77
CA VAL A 160 21.79 10.89 -5.97
C VAL A 160 22.19 12.37 -5.93
N LYS A 161 21.30 13.27 -5.49
CA LYS A 161 21.59 14.71 -5.43
C LYS A 161 22.69 15.01 -4.40
N LYS A 162 22.58 14.48 -3.17
CA LYS A 162 23.58 14.64 -2.10
C LYS A 162 24.92 14.00 -2.51
N LEU A 163 24.91 12.78 -3.06
CA LEU A 163 26.11 12.09 -3.54
C LEU A 163 26.77 12.82 -4.72
N GLN A 164 26.02 13.35 -5.69
CA GLN A 164 26.61 14.08 -6.82
C GLN A 164 27.27 15.40 -6.39
N GLN A 165 26.78 16.04 -5.33
CA GLN A 165 27.42 17.22 -4.74
C GLN A 165 28.70 16.82 -3.98
N TRP A 166 28.62 15.78 -3.15
CA TRP A 166 29.75 15.29 -2.35
C TRP A 166 30.89 14.73 -3.22
N SER A 167 30.57 13.94 -4.25
CA SER A 167 31.56 13.23 -5.06
C SER A 167 32.49 14.16 -5.82
N ARG A 168 32.00 15.32 -6.29
CA ARG A 168 32.79 16.35 -7.00
C ARG A 168 33.98 16.88 -6.19
N LEU A 169 33.95 16.77 -4.87
CA LEU A 169 34.98 17.31 -3.96
C LEU A 169 35.75 16.22 -3.22
N ASN A 170 35.18 15.02 -3.06
CA ASN A 170 35.69 14.02 -2.12
C ASN A 170 35.92 12.61 -2.73
N MET A 171 35.29 12.29 -3.87
CA MET A 171 35.42 10.95 -4.45
C MET A 171 36.74 10.79 -5.19
N ASN A 172 37.36 9.63 -5.03
CA ASN A 172 38.63 9.22 -5.63
C ASN A 172 38.64 7.70 -5.82
N GLU A 173 39.64 7.15 -6.50
CA GLU A 173 39.74 5.70 -6.80
C GLU A 173 39.62 4.80 -5.55
N ASN A 174 40.12 5.25 -4.40
CA ASN A 174 40.07 4.51 -3.13
C ASN A 174 38.73 4.66 -2.37
N THR A 175 37.77 5.40 -2.91
CA THR A 175 36.46 5.62 -2.27
C THR A 175 35.58 4.38 -2.43
N ILE A 176 35.20 3.79 -1.30
CA ILE A 176 34.35 2.59 -1.25
C ILE A 176 32.98 2.92 -0.66
N PHE A 177 31.94 2.29 -1.19
CA PHE A 177 30.62 2.29 -0.55
C PHE A 177 30.56 1.21 0.52
N CYS A 178 29.81 1.47 1.58
CA CYS A 178 29.51 0.50 2.63
C CYS A 178 28.00 0.49 2.87
N THR A 179 27.36 -0.67 2.71
CA THR A 179 25.94 -0.85 3.09
C THR A 179 25.82 -1.81 4.26
N ILE A 180 25.20 -1.36 5.35
CA ILE A 180 24.99 -2.12 6.58
C ILE A 180 23.49 -2.39 6.73
N ASP A 181 23.06 -3.64 6.54
CA ASP A 181 21.68 -4.07 6.79
C ASP A 181 21.52 -4.44 8.28
N VAL A 182 20.53 -3.84 8.96
CA VAL A 182 20.10 -4.30 10.29
C VAL A 182 19.31 -5.60 10.13
N ILE A 183 19.90 -6.73 10.54
CA ILE A 183 19.34 -8.07 10.32
C ILE A 183 18.21 -8.39 11.30
N ASP A 184 18.37 -8.00 12.57
CA ASP A 184 17.35 -8.04 13.61
C ASP A 184 17.40 -6.73 14.42
N LEU A 185 16.23 -6.26 14.85
CA LEU A 185 16.07 -5.06 15.67
C LEU A 185 16.08 -5.39 17.17
N TYR A 186 15.92 -6.68 17.51
CA TYR A 186 15.90 -7.14 18.90
C TYR A 186 17.23 -7.81 19.25
N THR A 187 17.88 -7.21 20.25
CA THR A 187 19.05 -7.68 21.04
C THR A 187 20.39 -7.99 20.36
N MET A 188 20.50 -8.11 19.03
CA MET A 188 21.80 -8.20 18.35
C MET A 188 21.80 -7.43 17.04
N ILE A 189 22.63 -6.37 16.92
CA ILE A 189 23.07 -5.87 15.60
C ILE A 189 24.19 -6.81 15.15
N PRO A 190 23.96 -7.75 14.22
CA PRO A 190 25.01 -8.67 13.82
C PRO A 190 25.87 -7.93 12.81
N GLN A 191 27.00 -7.38 13.25
CA GLN A 191 28.06 -7.01 12.33
C GLN A 191 28.54 -8.29 11.65
N LEU A 192 28.14 -8.52 10.38
CA LEU A 192 28.80 -9.48 9.51
C LEU A 192 28.43 -9.20 8.05
N ASN A 193 29.47 -8.96 7.26
CA ASN A 193 29.45 -8.67 5.83
C ASN A 193 28.57 -7.45 5.44
N PRO A 194 28.95 -6.23 5.86
CA PRO A 194 28.60 -5.06 5.04
C PRO A 194 29.03 -5.31 3.59
N ASN A 195 28.20 -4.98 2.61
CA ASN A 195 28.70 -4.94 1.23
C ASN A 195 29.61 -3.72 1.14
N ILE A 196 30.91 -3.98 1.22
CA ILE A 196 31.97 -3.02 1.00
C ILE A 196 32.51 -3.26 -0.41
N GLY A 197 32.58 -2.21 -1.22
CA GLY A 197 33.15 -2.30 -2.56
C GLY A 197 33.08 -1.00 -3.33
N SER A 198 33.46 -1.06 -4.60
CA SER A 198 33.31 0.07 -5.53
C SER A 198 31.84 0.42 -5.81
N PHE A 199 30.88 -0.48 -5.53
CA PHE A 199 29.46 -0.25 -5.80
C PHE A 199 28.55 -0.56 -4.61
N ALA A 200 27.35 0.03 -4.64
CA ALA A 200 26.26 -0.23 -3.71
C ALA A 200 24.89 -0.03 -4.38
N THR A 201 23.82 -0.43 -3.69
CA THR A 201 22.45 -0.25 -4.16
C THR A 201 21.57 0.34 -3.06
N PHE A 202 20.72 1.31 -3.40
CA PHE A 202 19.77 1.92 -2.48
C PHE A 202 18.39 2.05 -3.15
N LEU A 203 17.37 1.40 -2.58
CA LEU A 203 16.03 1.31 -3.18
C LEU A 203 16.06 0.78 -4.63
N ASP A 204 15.88 1.68 -5.60
CA ASP A 204 15.86 1.44 -7.06
C ASP A 204 17.06 2.14 -7.76
N LEU A 205 18.11 2.49 -7.01
CA LEU A 205 19.35 3.12 -7.47
C LEU A 205 20.53 2.13 -7.35
N TYR A 206 21.34 2.05 -8.40
CA TYR A 206 22.69 1.50 -8.38
C TYR A 206 23.69 2.66 -8.42
N MET A 207 24.74 2.58 -7.61
CA MET A 207 25.78 3.59 -7.50
C MET A 207 27.15 2.90 -7.45
N GLU A 208 28.12 3.42 -8.20
CA GLU A 208 29.44 2.81 -8.40
C GLU A 208 30.49 3.91 -8.53
N ASN A 209 31.66 3.67 -7.96
CA ASN A 209 32.87 4.46 -8.17
C ASN A 209 33.64 3.84 -9.33
N ARG A 210 33.72 4.56 -10.45
CA ARG A 210 34.54 4.20 -11.61
C ARG A 210 35.70 5.17 -11.65
N ASP A 211 36.86 4.71 -11.17
CA ASP A 211 38.12 5.44 -11.25
C ASP A 211 38.03 6.88 -10.66
N GLY A 212 37.35 7.01 -9.51
CA GLY A 212 37.08 8.28 -8.84
C GLY A 212 35.83 9.03 -9.30
N VAL A 213 35.10 8.52 -10.29
CA VAL A 213 33.88 9.13 -10.84
C VAL A 213 32.63 8.38 -10.39
N LEU A 214 31.65 9.12 -9.86
CA LEU A 214 30.35 8.57 -9.47
C LEU A 214 29.51 8.17 -10.70
N PHE A 215 29.42 6.88 -10.97
CA PHE A 215 28.44 6.29 -11.86
C PHE A 215 27.14 5.97 -11.11
N THR A 216 26.00 6.22 -11.75
CA THR A 216 24.67 5.85 -11.23
C THR A 216 23.75 5.32 -12.33
N THR A 217 22.86 4.39 -11.98
CA THR A 217 21.79 3.91 -12.86
C THR A 217 20.58 3.36 -12.08
N VAL A 218 19.51 2.99 -12.78
CA VAL A 218 18.36 2.29 -12.20
C VAL A 218 18.76 0.88 -11.76
N TYR A 219 18.51 0.54 -10.49
CA TYR A 219 18.65 -0.82 -9.99
C TYR A 219 17.32 -1.56 -10.02
N GLN A 220 17.36 -2.79 -10.53
CA GLN A 220 16.26 -3.75 -10.46
C GLN A 220 16.75 -4.97 -9.67
N LYS A 221 15.96 -5.44 -8.71
CA LYS A 221 16.29 -6.64 -7.92
C LYS A 221 16.22 -7.89 -8.81
N PRO A 222 16.98 -8.96 -8.52
CA PRO A 222 16.92 -10.20 -9.33
C PRO A 222 15.53 -10.85 -9.45
N SER A 223 14.62 -10.56 -8.52
CA SER A 223 13.21 -10.98 -8.55
C SER A 223 12.28 -9.92 -9.17
N TYR A 224 12.80 -8.98 -9.96
CA TYR A 224 12.00 -7.98 -10.66
C TYR A 224 11.38 -8.61 -11.91
N GLU A 225 10.06 -8.58 -11.98
CA GLU A 225 9.32 -8.86 -13.20
C GLU A 225 8.96 -7.50 -13.85
N PRO A 226 8.98 -7.38 -15.19
CA PRO A 226 8.61 -6.16 -15.91
C PRO A 226 7.09 -5.94 -15.92
N TYR A 227 6.42 -6.12 -14.77
CA TYR A 227 4.99 -6.04 -14.58
C TYR A 227 4.60 -4.66 -14.04
N TYR A 228 4.05 -3.83 -14.92
CA TYR A 228 3.40 -2.58 -14.57
C TYR A 228 1.89 -2.77 -14.48
N LEU A 229 1.17 -1.73 -14.07
CA LEU A 229 -0.30 -1.74 -14.10
C LEU A 229 -0.77 -1.91 -15.56
N PRO A 230 -1.44 -3.02 -15.94
CA PRO A 230 -1.76 -3.26 -17.35
C PRO A 230 -2.67 -2.17 -17.90
N PHE A 231 -2.38 -1.68 -19.11
CA PHE A 231 -3.10 -0.53 -19.67
C PHE A 231 -4.60 -0.79 -19.88
N ASN A 232 -4.94 -2.04 -20.17
CA ASN A 232 -6.31 -2.55 -20.33
C ASN A 232 -7.05 -2.81 -19.00
N SER A 233 -6.42 -2.62 -17.84
CA SER A 233 -7.09 -2.78 -16.54
C SER A 233 -8.09 -1.65 -16.25
N ILE A 234 -9.07 -1.92 -15.37
CA ILE A 234 -10.16 -0.99 -15.00
C ILE A 234 -9.72 0.25 -14.20
N HIS A 235 -8.44 0.34 -13.82
CA HIS A 235 -7.92 1.48 -13.07
C HIS A 235 -8.09 2.82 -13.82
N PRO A 236 -8.26 3.95 -13.09
CA PRO A 236 -8.40 5.28 -13.68
C PRO A 236 -7.32 5.60 -14.71
N LEU A 237 -7.72 6.22 -15.82
CA LEU A 237 -6.81 6.49 -16.94
C LEU A 237 -5.64 7.41 -16.54
N HIS A 238 -5.84 8.34 -15.60
CA HIS A 238 -4.79 9.22 -15.11
C HIS A 238 -3.65 8.45 -14.42
N MET A 239 -3.96 7.42 -13.61
CA MET A 239 -2.95 6.58 -12.95
C MET A 239 -2.09 5.86 -14.00
N LYS A 240 -2.75 5.26 -14.99
CA LYS A 240 -2.07 4.56 -16.09
C LYS A 240 -1.21 5.52 -16.90
N LYS A 241 -1.75 6.67 -17.33
CA LYS A 241 -0.99 7.73 -18.04
C LYS A 241 0.24 8.22 -17.25
N ASN A 242 0.19 8.26 -15.92
CA ASN A 242 1.30 8.75 -15.10
C ASN A 242 2.45 7.73 -14.92
N ILE A 243 2.24 6.43 -15.17
CA ILE A 243 3.28 5.40 -14.98
C ILE A 243 4.46 5.61 -15.94
N PRO A 244 4.28 5.73 -17.27
CA PRO A 244 5.38 6.03 -18.19
C PRO A 244 6.16 7.30 -17.82
N TYR A 245 5.45 8.38 -17.45
CA TYR A 245 6.07 9.65 -17.05
C TYR A 245 6.93 9.51 -15.78
N THR A 246 6.40 8.89 -14.72
CA THR A 246 7.12 8.76 -13.44
C THR A 246 8.32 7.81 -13.53
N MET A 247 8.22 6.74 -14.32
CA MET A 247 9.34 5.84 -14.58
C MET A 247 10.40 6.51 -15.46
N MET A 248 10.02 7.26 -16.49
CA MET A 248 10.99 7.98 -17.34
C MET A 248 11.70 9.11 -16.59
N LEU A 249 10.98 9.84 -15.72
CA LEU A 249 11.57 10.83 -14.82
C LEU A 249 12.61 10.20 -13.88
N ARG A 250 12.39 8.96 -13.42
CA ARG A 250 13.37 8.19 -12.65
C ARG A 250 14.60 7.82 -13.50
N VAL A 251 14.41 7.31 -14.71
CA VAL A 251 15.50 6.97 -15.64
C VAL A 251 16.39 8.19 -15.89
N MET A 252 15.80 9.35 -16.20
CA MET A 252 16.52 10.63 -16.37
C MET A 252 17.29 11.07 -15.12
N ARG A 253 16.76 10.82 -13.91
CA ARG A 253 17.41 11.20 -12.65
C ARG A 253 18.53 10.25 -12.27
N TYR A 254 18.40 8.95 -12.52
CA TYR A 254 19.31 7.94 -11.99
C TYR A 254 20.45 7.57 -12.94
N CYS A 255 20.26 7.59 -14.26
CA CYS A 255 21.36 7.29 -15.19
C CYS A 255 22.34 8.47 -15.19
N SER A 256 23.61 8.26 -14.88
CA SER A 256 24.62 9.33 -14.95
C SER A 256 25.20 9.56 -16.34
N ILE A 257 25.13 8.57 -17.23
CA ILE A 257 25.68 8.65 -18.60
C ILE A 257 24.62 8.40 -19.65
N PHE A 258 24.81 8.96 -20.85
CA PHE A 258 23.84 8.91 -21.94
C PHE A 258 23.56 7.48 -22.44
N GLN A 259 24.59 6.63 -22.59
CA GLN A 259 24.40 5.25 -23.05
C GLN A 259 23.46 4.47 -22.12
N THR A 260 23.71 4.50 -20.81
CA THR A 260 22.86 3.80 -19.84
C THR A 260 21.45 4.38 -19.76
N TYR A 261 21.29 5.68 -20.02
CA TYR A 261 19.98 6.30 -20.20
C TYR A 261 19.22 5.70 -21.39
N LEU A 262 19.88 5.48 -22.54
CA LEU A 262 19.26 4.82 -23.69
C LEU A 262 18.87 3.37 -23.35
N ASP A 263 19.78 2.62 -22.72
CA ASP A 263 19.53 1.22 -22.35
C ASP A 263 18.32 1.08 -21.39
N GLU A 264 18.24 1.93 -20.36
CA GLU A 264 17.12 1.94 -19.40
C GLU A 264 15.82 2.50 -20.01
N ARG A 265 15.90 3.47 -20.93
CA ARG A 265 14.75 3.96 -21.72
C ARG A 265 14.13 2.82 -22.53
N GLU A 266 14.94 2.04 -23.24
CA GLU A 266 14.45 0.94 -24.06
C GLU A 266 13.94 -0.24 -23.22
N LYS A 267 14.60 -0.59 -22.11
CA LYS A 267 14.07 -1.58 -21.14
C LYS A 267 12.69 -1.16 -20.61
N LEU A 268 12.54 0.11 -20.19
CA LEU A 268 11.26 0.65 -19.72
C LEU A 268 10.20 0.62 -20.82
N ARG A 269 10.54 1.05 -22.04
CA ARG A 269 9.66 1.04 -23.21
C ARG A 269 9.18 -0.37 -23.54
N MET A 270 10.06 -1.36 -23.56
CA MET A 270 9.70 -2.76 -23.77
C MET A 270 8.77 -3.29 -22.66
N ALA A 271 9.07 -3.02 -21.40
CA ALA A 271 8.20 -3.39 -20.29
C ALA A 271 6.80 -2.74 -20.39
N LEU A 272 6.69 -1.47 -20.76
CA LEU A 272 5.41 -0.80 -20.98
C LEU A 272 4.62 -1.42 -22.16
N LEU A 273 5.28 -1.75 -23.27
CA LEU A 273 4.65 -2.43 -24.42
C LEU A 273 4.14 -3.83 -24.05
N LEU A 274 4.89 -4.61 -23.26
CA LEU A 274 4.43 -5.89 -22.71
C LEU A 274 3.14 -5.73 -21.88
N ASN A 275 3.06 -4.65 -21.07
CA ASN A 275 1.86 -4.27 -20.30
C ASN A 275 0.77 -3.54 -21.13
N LYS A 276 0.84 -3.64 -22.47
CA LYS A 276 -0.15 -3.16 -23.45
C LYS A 276 -0.34 -1.63 -23.49
N TYR A 277 0.66 -0.86 -23.07
CA TYR A 277 0.63 0.60 -23.25
C TYR A 277 0.70 0.98 -24.74
N PRO A 278 -0.15 1.89 -25.24
CA PRO A 278 -0.07 2.37 -26.61
C PRO A 278 1.26 3.07 -26.87
N ASN A 279 1.96 2.70 -27.94
CA ASN A 279 3.27 3.27 -28.32
C ASN A 279 3.27 4.82 -28.31
N LYS A 280 2.23 5.42 -28.91
CA LYS A 280 2.07 6.88 -28.94
C LYS A 280 2.04 7.51 -27.54
N LEU A 281 1.33 6.89 -26.60
CA LEU A 281 1.24 7.36 -25.22
C LEU A 281 2.58 7.24 -24.48
N ILE A 282 3.37 6.19 -24.75
CA ILE A 282 4.70 6.03 -24.16
C ILE A 282 5.59 7.21 -24.60
N GLU A 283 5.66 7.48 -25.90
CA GLU A 283 6.46 8.58 -26.45
C GLU A 283 5.96 9.97 -26.00
N GLU A 284 4.64 10.20 -26.00
CA GLU A 284 4.04 11.43 -25.43
C GLU A 284 4.50 11.65 -23.97
N GLN A 285 4.44 10.62 -23.12
CA GLN A 285 4.82 10.75 -21.71
C GLN A 285 6.34 10.82 -21.48
N PHE A 286 7.14 10.20 -22.34
CA PHE A 286 8.59 10.34 -22.29
C PHE A 286 9.02 11.76 -22.67
N ASN A 287 8.45 12.32 -23.75
CA ASN A 287 8.70 13.70 -24.16
C ASN A 287 8.19 14.70 -23.12
N ASN A 288 7.06 14.43 -22.44
CA ASN A 288 6.56 15.27 -21.35
C ASN A 288 7.54 15.44 -20.18
N VAL A 289 8.47 14.50 -19.94
CA VAL A 289 9.53 14.66 -18.93
C VAL A 289 10.52 15.75 -19.34
N LEU A 290 10.87 15.80 -20.62
CA LEU A 290 11.81 16.76 -21.20
C LEU A 290 11.17 18.15 -21.35
N LEU A 291 9.96 18.21 -21.93
CA LEU A 291 9.21 19.45 -22.14
C LEU A 291 8.94 20.20 -20.83
N LYS A 292 8.58 19.50 -19.74
CA LYS A 292 8.40 20.12 -18.40
C LYS A 292 9.68 20.71 -17.79
N CYS A 293 10.84 20.42 -18.37
CA CYS A 293 12.14 20.95 -17.95
C CYS A 293 12.69 21.98 -18.98
N ASN A 294 11.85 22.42 -19.94
CA ASN A 294 12.23 23.28 -21.06
C ASN A 294 13.42 22.68 -21.84
N ILE A 295 13.20 21.48 -22.38
CA ILE A 295 14.15 20.70 -23.19
C ILE A 295 13.41 20.28 -24.46
N ASP A 296 13.57 21.09 -25.51
CA ASP A 296 12.86 20.95 -26.78
C ASP A 296 13.75 20.33 -27.89
N GLN A 297 14.92 19.83 -27.51
CA GLN A 297 15.92 19.23 -28.40
C GLN A 297 16.17 17.77 -28.01
N PRO A 298 16.52 16.90 -28.98
CA PRO A 298 16.85 15.51 -28.69
C PRO A 298 18.09 15.43 -27.79
N LEU A 299 18.07 14.47 -26.86
CA LEU A 299 19.24 14.17 -26.03
C LEU A 299 20.32 13.48 -26.86
N THR A 300 21.55 13.93 -26.69
CA THR A 300 22.77 13.38 -27.29
C THR A 300 23.85 13.30 -26.21
N ASP A 301 24.89 12.51 -26.43
CA ASP A 301 26.00 12.36 -25.48
C ASP A 301 26.57 13.71 -25.01
N PHE A 302 26.79 14.63 -25.97
CA PHE A 302 27.30 15.99 -25.72
C PHE A 302 26.38 16.90 -24.91
N ASN A 303 25.06 16.68 -24.92
CA ASN A 303 24.09 17.57 -24.26
C ASN A 303 23.41 16.92 -23.03
N TYR A 304 23.60 15.61 -22.84
CA TYR A 304 22.91 14.82 -21.84
C TYR A 304 23.09 15.36 -20.43
N ASP A 305 24.34 15.58 -19.99
CA ASP A 305 24.62 16.04 -18.63
C ASP A 305 23.99 17.40 -18.32
N LYS A 306 24.10 18.36 -19.24
CA LYS A 306 23.47 19.69 -19.13
C LYS A 306 21.96 19.57 -18.90
N TYR A 307 21.29 18.72 -19.67
CA TYR A 307 19.84 18.54 -19.58
C TYR A 307 19.42 17.66 -18.41
N ARG A 308 20.20 16.63 -18.05
CA ARG A 308 20.04 15.86 -16.82
C ARG A 308 20.12 16.77 -15.59
N GLN A 309 21.07 17.71 -15.54
CA GLN A 309 21.13 18.68 -14.43
C GLN A 309 19.88 19.58 -14.37
N LYS A 310 19.26 19.96 -15.50
CA LYS A 310 17.93 20.61 -15.47
C LYS A 310 16.88 19.71 -14.80
N VAL A 311 16.82 18.42 -15.16
CA VAL A 311 15.86 17.45 -14.58
C VAL A 311 16.12 17.20 -13.08
N MET A 312 17.38 17.22 -12.65
CA MET A 312 17.78 17.08 -11.25
C MET A 312 17.44 18.32 -10.40
N ASN A 313 17.39 19.50 -11.01
CA ASN A 313 17.05 20.77 -10.34
C ASN A 313 15.55 21.10 -10.41
N SER A 314 14.87 20.65 -11.46
CA SER A 314 13.41 20.73 -11.57
C SER A 314 12.71 19.86 -10.52
N PHE A 315 11.51 20.28 -10.12
CA PHE A 315 10.71 19.66 -9.05
C PHE A 315 11.29 19.77 -7.63
N MET A 316 12.06 20.84 -7.36
CA MET A 316 12.00 21.46 -6.03
C MET A 316 10.56 21.97 -5.82
N LYS A 317 9.68 21.16 -5.22
CA LYS A 317 8.60 21.76 -4.44
C LYS A 317 9.29 22.34 -3.21
N GLU A 318 9.41 23.66 -3.16
CA GLU A 318 9.55 24.33 -1.88
C GLU A 318 8.42 23.80 -0.97
N LYS A 319 8.71 23.59 0.33
CA LYS A 319 7.66 23.50 1.34
C LYS A 319 6.99 24.88 1.31
N PHE A 320 5.98 25.07 0.46
CA PHE A 320 5.14 26.26 0.47
C PHE A 320 4.73 26.50 1.92
N MET A 321 4.90 27.74 2.43
CA MET A 321 4.28 28.08 3.70
C MET A 321 2.79 27.75 3.58
N ILE A 322 2.30 26.99 4.55
CA ILE A 322 0.90 26.53 4.53
C ILE A 322 0.05 27.77 4.72
N ASP A 323 -0.64 28.16 3.65
CA ASP A 323 -1.73 29.12 3.70
C ASP A 323 -2.92 28.43 4.37
N TYR A 324 -3.44 29.04 5.43
CA TYR A 324 -4.46 28.43 6.28
C TYR A 324 -5.89 28.62 5.70
N GLU A 325 -6.09 29.19 4.48
CA GLU A 325 -7.39 29.79 4.06
C GLU A 325 -8.09 29.43 2.70
N ALA A 326 -7.65 28.55 1.76
CA ALA A 326 -8.29 28.43 0.40
C ALA A 326 -8.86 27.05 -0.08
N VAL A 327 -10.20 26.89 -0.28
CA VAL A 327 -11.16 25.72 -0.33
C VAL A 327 -10.79 24.29 -0.85
N MET A 328 -11.16 23.22 -0.11
CA MET A 328 -11.00 21.78 -0.42
C MET A 328 -12.13 21.18 -1.28
N PHE A 329 -11.76 20.32 -2.25
CA PHE A 329 -12.69 19.61 -3.15
C PHE A 329 -12.35 18.11 -3.24
N ILE A 330 -13.29 17.23 -2.85
CA ILE A 330 -13.13 15.77 -2.99
C ILE A 330 -13.77 15.31 -4.31
N HIS A 331 -12.97 14.91 -5.29
CA HIS A 331 -13.47 14.56 -6.62
C HIS A 331 -13.76 13.06 -6.79
N PHE A 332 -15.04 12.68 -6.79
CA PHE A 332 -15.50 11.33 -7.10
C PHE A 332 -15.56 11.09 -8.62
N THR A 333 -14.67 10.26 -9.17
CA THR A 333 -14.65 9.97 -10.62
C THR A 333 -15.39 8.68 -10.96
N TYR A 334 -16.67 8.78 -11.35
CA TYR A 334 -17.37 7.68 -12.03
C TYR A 334 -16.94 7.64 -13.50
N CYS A 335 -16.42 6.50 -13.98
CA CYS A 335 -16.04 6.34 -15.38
C CYS A 335 -17.09 5.56 -16.16
N SER A 336 -17.66 6.18 -17.20
CA SER A 336 -18.67 5.59 -18.08
C SER A 336 -18.28 4.23 -18.71
N THR A 337 -16.98 3.89 -18.75
CA THR A 337 -16.52 2.56 -19.19
C THR A 337 -16.91 1.42 -18.23
N MET A 338 -17.09 1.70 -16.93
CA MET A 338 -17.57 0.71 -15.94
C MET A 338 -18.96 0.16 -16.29
N LYS A 339 -19.79 0.95 -17.00
CA LYS A 339 -21.10 0.57 -17.57
C LYS A 339 -21.06 -0.72 -18.41
N THR A 340 -19.89 -1.08 -18.93
CA THR A 340 -19.69 -2.29 -19.76
C THR A 340 -18.80 -3.35 -19.12
N PHE A 341 -18.26 -3.10 -17.92
CA PHE A 341 -17.27 -3.98 -17.29
C PHE A 341 -17.83 -5.38 -16.98
N PRO A 342 -19.01 -5.58 -16.35
CA PRO A 342 -19.52 -6.91 -16.06
C PRO A 342 -19.77 -7.75 -17.33
N ALA A 343 -20.35 -7.13 -18.37
CA ALA A 343 -20.60 -7.81 -19.64
C ALA A 343 -19.31 -8.19 -20.39
N LYS A 344 -18.33 -7.27 -20.46
CA LYS A 344 -17.02 -7.56 -21.06
C LYS A 344 -16.22 -8.56 -20.24
N PHE A 345 -16.31 -8.50 -18.91
CA PHE A 345 -15.68 -9.46 -18.01
C PHE A 345 -16.27 -10.86 -18.20
N HIS A 346 -17.60 -11.03 -18.30
CA HIS A 346 -18.21 -12.32 -18.59
C HIS A 346 -17.82 -12.86 -19.99
N LEU A 347 -17.80 -12.01 -21.02
CA LEU A 347 -17.32 -12.40 -22.36
C LEU A 347 -15.83 -12.82 -22.35
N LEU A 348 -14.98 -12.10 -21.61
CA LEU A 348 -13.57 -12.45 -21.39
C LEU A 348 -13.42 -13.73 -20.57
N TRP A 349 -14.23 -13.89 -19.53
CA TRP A 349 -14.20 -15.04 -18.63
C TRP A 349 -14.56 -16.32 -19.39
N ASN A 350 -15.64 -16.31 -20.16
CA ASN A 350 -16.01 -17.46 -20.99
C ASN A 350 -14.91 -17.70 -22.04
N LYS A 351 -14.55 -16.68 -22.84
CA LYS A 351 -13.56 -16.83 -23.92
C LYS A 351 -12.20 -17.42 -23.49
N TYR A 352 -11.72 -17.12 -22.28
CA TYR A 352 -10.37 -17.53 -21.84
C TYR A 352 -10.35 -18.53 -20.67
N PHE A 353 -11.46 -18.74 -19.97
CA PHE A 353 -11.52 -19.58 -18.76
C PHE A 353 -12.71 -20.56 -18.73
N GLU A 354 -13.55 -20.61 -19.77
CA GLU A 354 -14.64 -21.61 -19.88
C GLU A 354 -14.11 -23.05 -19.85
N GLN A 355 -13.00 -23.30 -20.54
CA GLN A 355 -12.28 -24.59 -20.56
C GLN A 355 -11.22 -24.73 -19.44
N SER A 356 -11.21 -23.85 -18.44
CA SER A 356 -10.29 -23.97 -17.30
C SER A 356 -10.72 -25.14 -16.40
N PRO A 357 -9.78 -25.88 -15.77
CA PRO A 357 -10.10 -26.89 -14.74
C PRO A 357 -10.89 -26.35 -13.53
N ILE A 358 -11.04 -25.02 -13.42
CA ILE A 358 -11.93 -24.35 -12.46
C ILE A 358 -13.42 -24.71 -12.71
N ASN A 359 -13.80 -25.05 -13.95
CA ASN A 359 -15.17 -25.40 -14.35
C ASN A 359 -15.44 -26.91 -14.43
N GLU A 360 -14.44 -27.78 -14.26
CA GLU A 360 -14.64 -29.23 -14.28
C GLU A 360 -15.26 -29.74 -12.96
N THR A 361 -16.59 -29.66 -12.85
CA THR A 361 -17.37 -30.39 -11.84
C THR A 361 -17.96 -31.68 -12.42
N SER A 362 -17.10 -32.58 -12.86
CA SER A 362 -17.46 -33.88 -13.44
C SER A 362 -17.69 -34.97 -12.37
N SER A 363 -18.80 -34.89 -11.61
CA SER A 363 -19.21 -36.01 -10.74
C SER A 363 -20.69 -36.01 -10.31
N PHE A 364 -21.65 -35.97 -11.24
CA PHE A 364 -23.04 -36.35 -10.95
C PHE A 364 -23.77 -36.89 -12.21
N GLN A 365 -23.64 -38.20 -12.48
CA GLN A 365 -24.43 -38.90 -13.50
C GLN A 365 -25.62 -39.70 -12.94
N TYR A 366 -25.77 -39.77 -11.61
CA TYR A 366 -26.89 -40.42 -10.94
C TYR A 366 -27.79 -39.36 -10.29
N GLY A 367 -28.84 -38.94 -10.99
CA GLY A 367 -29.77 -37.91 -10.51
C GLY A 367 -30.83 -37.41 -11.51
N MET A 368 -30.75 -37.74 -12.81
CA MET A 368 -31.66 -37.19 -13.83
C MET A 368 -33.15 -37.56 -13.67
N ILE A 369 -33.50 -38.61 -12.92
CA ILE A 369 -34.89 -39.11 -12.86
C ILE A 369 -35.74 -38.38 -11.79
N ILE A 370 -35.12 -37.82 -10.74
CA ILE A 370 -35.84 -37.12 -9.66
C ILE A 370 -36.05 -35.62 -9.99
N PHE A 371 -35.28 -35.07 -10.91
CA PHE A 371 -35.26 -33.62 -11.18
C PHE A 371 -36.43 -33.09 -12.03
N LEU A 372 -37.21 -33.97 -12.69
CA LEU A 372 -38.33 -33.59 -13.56
C LEU A 372 -39.62 -33.21 -12.82
N ILE A 373 -39.74 -33.49 -11.52
CA ILE A 373 -40.99 -33.31 -10.74
C ILE A 373 -41.02 -31.97 -9.96
N VAL A 374 -39.88 -31.27 -9.83
CA VAL A 374 -39.77 -30.04 -9.01
C VAL A 374 -39.74 -28.75 -9.86
N PHE A 375 -40.14 -28.82 -11.13
CA PHE A 375 -39.98 -27.70 -12.09
C PHE A 375 -41.12 -26.65 -12.07
N THR A 376 -42.02 -26.67 -11.10
CA THR A 376 -43.16 -25.74 -11.04
C THR A 376 -43.06 -24.63 -9.99
N ILE A 377 -42.09 -24.65 -9.06
CA ILE A 377 -41.88 -23.55 -8.10
C ILE A 377 -40.39 -23.28 -7.83
N THR A 378 -39.71 -22.59 -8.74
CA THR A 378 -38.42 -21.93 -8.47
C THR A 378 -38.36 -20.53 -9.08
N TYR A 379 -38.50 -19.51 -8.23
CA TYR A 379 -38.18 -18.12 -8.61
C TYR A 379 -36.66 -17.94 -8.77
N CYS A 380 -36.25 -17.12 -9.73
CA CYS A 380 -34.84 -16.90 -10.07
C CYS A 380 -34.03 -16.19 -8.96
N ASP A 381 -32.70 -16.35 -9.01
CA ASP A 381 -31.76 -16.07 -7.91
C ASP A 381 -30.58 -15.16 -8.39
N GLU A 382 -29.98 -14.43 -7.44
CA GLU A 382 -28.92 -13.40 -7.40
C GLU A 382 -28.23 -12.80 -8.65
N HIS A 383 -28.17 -13.41 -9.82
CA HIS A 383 -27.19 -13.02 -10.85
C HIS A 383 -27.71 -12.12 -11.99
N ASP A 384 -29.01 -11.79 -12.01
CA ASP A 384 -29.62 -11.02 -13.11
C ASP A 384 -30.17 -9.63 -12.74
N TYR A 385 -29.80 -9.05 -11.59
CA TYR A 385 -30.28 -7.69 -11.27
C TYR A 385 -29.58 -6.65 -12.14
N LYS A 386 -30.33 -6.13 -13.11
CA LYS A 386 -29.95 -5.01 -13.95
C LYS A 386 -30.72 -3.82 -13.44
N TYR A 387 -30.01 -2.79 -13.00
CA TYR A 387 -30.61 -1.52 -12.63
C TYR A 387 -31.42 -0.94 -13.81
N GLU A 388 -32.63 -0.50 -13.53
CA GLU A 388 -33.43 0.27 -14.48
C GLU A 388 -32.90 1.71 -14.58
N GLU A 389 -33.21 2.39 -15.69
CA GLU A 389 -32.75 3.76 -15.90
C GLU A 389 -33.43 4.72 -14.90
N GLY A 390 -32.64 5.56 -14.23
CA GLY A 390 -33.12 6.40 -13.14
C GLY A 390 -33.27 5.71 -11.78
N GLN A 391 -33.03 4.39 -11.69
CA GLN A 391 -33.18 3.67 -10.44
C GLN A 391 -32.09 4.03 -9.41
N LYS A 392 -32.47 4.28 -8.16
CA LYS A 392 -31.54 4.64 -7.08
C LYS A 392 -30.51 3.53 -6.80
N VAL A 393 -29.25 3.95 -6.68
CA VAL A 393 -28.08 3.13 -6.34
C VAL A 393 -27.50 3.66 -5.03
N VAL A 394 -27.16 2.75 -4.10
CA VAL A 394 -26.61 3.13 -2.80
C VAL A 394 -25.08 3.14 -2.84
N LEU A 395 -24.51 4.26 -2.37
CA LEU A 395 -23.10 4.38 -2.04
C LEU A 395 -22.89 4.18 -0.53
N TRP A 396 -21.94 3.30 -0.18
CA TRP A 396 -21.55 2.96 1.19
C TRP A 396 -20.13 3.42 1.50
N MET A 397 -19.94 4.04 2.65
CA MET A 397 -18.65 4.49 3.18
C MET A 397 -18.04 3.39 4.05
N ASN A 398 -16.77 3.02 3.82
CA ASN A 398 -16.11 1.93 4.56
C ASN A 398 -15.02 2.45 5.50
N THR A 399 -13.83 2.72 4.96
CA THR A 399 -12.61 2.96 5.75
C THR A 399 -11.75 4.07 5.19
N VAL A 400 -10.90 4.66 6.04
CA VAL A 400 -9.83 5.59 5.70
C VAL A 400 -8.50 5.10 6.28
N GLY A 401 -7.38 5.44 5.65
CA GLY A 401 -6.05 5.09 6.17
C GLY A 401 -4.90 5.55 5.28
N PRO A 402 -3.65 5.57 5.80
CA PRO A 402 -2.49 6.04 5.05
C PRO A 402 -2.21 5.18 3.82
N TYR A 403 -2.08 5.80 2.64
CA TYR A 403 -1.74 5.11 1.38
C TYR A 403 -0.40 4.35 1.46
N HIS A 404 0.50 4.76 2.36
CA HIS A 404 1.77 4.07 2.58
C HIS A 404 1.69 2.90 3.56
N ASN A 405 0.60 2.77 4.32
CA ASN A 405 0.40 1.73 5.34
C ASN A 405 -0.99 1.08 5.22
N HIS A 406 -1.18 0.22 4.23
CA HIS A 406 -2.45 -0.51 4.01
C HIS A 406 -2.85 -1.49 5.15
N GLN A 407 -2.07 -1.60 6.24
CA GLN A 407 -2.46 -2.36 7.44
C GLN A 407 -3.13 -1.48 8.50
N GLU A 408 -3.06 -0.16 8.34
CA GLU A 408 -3.67 0.85 9.18
C GLU A 408 -4.92 1.37 8.48
N THR A 409 -6.08 0.95 8.97
CA THR A 409 -7.39 1.36 8.43
C THR A 409 -8.34 1.65 9.59
N TYR A 410 -8.95 2.83 9.55
CA TYR A 410 -9.96 3.31 10.48
C TYR A 410 -11.32 3.38 9.77
N ASN A 411 -12.42 3.45 10.51
CA ASN A 411 -13.75 3.66 9.93
C ASN A 411 -13.79 5.00 9.17
N TYR A 412 -14.56 5.10 8.09
CA TYR A 412 -14.57 6.31 7.24
C TYR A 412 -14.75 7.60 8.07
N PHE A 413 -15.75 7.63 8.96
CA PHE A 413 -16.05 8.75 9.84
C PHE A 413 -15.16 8.84 11.10
N SER A 414 -13.96 8.24 11.11
CA SER A 414 -12.92 8.55 12.10
C SER A 414 -12.23 9.88 11.81
N LEU A 415 -12.28 10.35 10.56
CA LEU A 415 -12.01 11.74 10.21
C LEU A 415 -13.33 12.53 10.30
N PRO A 416 -13.29 13.83 10.65
CA PRO A 416 -14.48 14.63 10.95
C PRO A 416 -15.23 15.11 9.69
N PHE A 417 -15.66 14.16 8.86
CA PHE A 417 -16.64 14.35 7.79
C PHE A 417 -18.00 14.78 8.36
N CYS A 418 -18.80 15.53 7.58
CA CYS A 418 -20.20 15.75 7.98
C CYS A 418 -20.91 14.41 8.12
N ARG A 419 -21.74 14.27 9.16
CA ARG A 419 -22.69 13.16 9.30
C ARG A 419 -24.11 13.67 9.21
N GLU A 420 -24.91 13.03 8.36
CA GLU A 420 -26.34 12.91 8.63
C GLU A 420 -26.54 11.72 9.60
N ASN A 421 -27.39 11.89 10.61
CA ASN A 421 -27.50 10.98 11.76
C ASN A 421 -27.95 9.56 11.38
N ILE A 422 -27.03 8.58 11.33
CA ILE A 422 -27.36 7.14 11.31
C ILE A 422 -26.39 6.35 12.21
N LEU A 423 -26.94 5.41 12.98
CA LEU A 423 -26.20 4.42 13.79
C LEU A 423 -25.97 3.13 13.00
N GLY A 424 -24.75 2.58 13.02
CA GLY A 424 -24.44 1.30 12.37
C GLY A 424 -23.05 0.75 12.72
N VAL A 425 -22.83 -0.55 12.50
CA VAL A 425 -21.56 -1.25 12.73
C VAL A 425 -21.08 -1.85 11.41
N GLU A 426 -20.01 -1.27 10.85
CA GLU A 426 -19.40 -1.56 9.54
C GLU A 426 -20.29 -1.30 8.29
N LEU A 427 -19.74 -0.56 7.32
CA LEU A 427 -20.40 0.09 6.17
C LEU A 427 -21.48 1.13 6.57
N GLU A 428 -21.10 2.41 6.56
CA GLU A 428 -21.99 3.54 6.86
C GLU A 428 -22.65 4.08 5.56
N TYR A 429 -23.96 4.36 5.57
CA TYR A 429 -24.68 4.88 4.39
C TYR A 429 -24.22 6.31 4.08
N SER A 430 -23.95 6.61 2.80
CA SER A 430 -23.33 7.89 2.41
C SER A 430 -24.27 9.10 2.37
N GLY A 431 -25.59 8.96 2.46
CA GLY A 431 -26.54 10.05 2.21
C GLY A 431 -26.75 10.38 0.72
N VAL A 432 -25.69 10.26 -0.11
CA VAL A 432 -25.69 10.69 -1.52
C VAL A 432 -26.70 9.92 -2.37
N GLU A 433 -27.70 10.63 -2.90
CA GLU A 433 -28.56 10.08 -3.95
C GLU A 433 -27.82 9.97 -5.28
N ILE A 434 -27.67 8.74 -5.78
CA ILE A 434 -27.10 8.41 -7.08
C ILE A 434 -28.15 7.58 -7.84
N ASN A 435 -28.47 7.97 -9.07
CA ASN A 435 -29.44 7.28 -9.91
C ASN A 435 -28.74 6.62 -11.11
N TYR A 436 -29.10 5.39 -11.43
CA TYR A 436 -28.42 4.60 -12.46
C TYR A 436 -28.61 5.22 -13.86
N LYS A 437 -27.49 5.45 -14.54
CA LYS A 437 -27.36 6.12 -15.86
C LYS A 437 -27.80 7.59 -15.94
N LEU A 438 -28.26 8.22 -14.87
CA LEU A 438 -28.52 9.66 -14.88
C LEU A 438 -27.26 10.40 -14.46
N ASP A 439 -26.81 11.35 -15.28
CA ASP A 439 -25.76 12.28 -14.87
C ASP A 439 -26.31 13.20 -13.78
N LYS A 440 -25.61 13.26 -12.65
CA LYS A 440 -25.91 14.20 -11.56
C LYS A 440 -25.00 15.41 -11.71
N GLU A 441 -25.58 16.61 -11.69
CA GLU A 441 -24.80 17.84 -11.65
C GLU A 441 -23.97 17.92 -10.35
N LYS A 442 -22.94 18.76 -10.35
CA LYS A 442 -22.14 18.97 -9.14
C LYS A 442 -23.00 19.69 -8.10
N THR A 443 -23.28 18.99 -7.00
CA THR A 443 -24.01 19.50 -5.85
C THR A 443 -23.15 19.39 -4.62
N ASP A 444 -23.10 20.44 -3.81
CA ASP A 444 -22.47 20.41 -2.50
C ASP A 444 -23.23 19.41 -1.60
N PHE A 445 -22.54 18.39 -1.10
CA PHE A 445 -23.14 17.33 -0.30
C PHE A 445 -23.44 17.80 1.13
N CYS A 446 -22.51 18.56 1.71
CA CYS A 446 -22.69 19.26 2.98
C CYS A 446 -21.64 20.36 3.12
N GLU A 447 -21.92 21.32 4.00
CA GLU A 447 -20.97 22.33 4.46
C GLU A 447 -20.78 22.20 5.96
N THR A 448 -19.53 22.27 6.45
CA THR A 448 -19.24 22.27 7.88
C THR A 448 -18.11 23.21 8.26
N THR A 449 -18.24 23.85 9.43
CA THR A 449 -17.20 24.70 10.03
C THR A 449 -16.30 23.84 10.90
N LEU A 450 -14.99 23.86 10.60
CA LEU A 450 -14.02 23.03 11.31
C LEU A 450 -13.63 23.66 12.65
N THR A 451 -13.61 22.84 13.70
CA THR A 451 -12.85 23.16 14.93
C THR A 451 -11.36 22.98 14.66
N GLN A 452 -10.50 23.59 15.48
CA GLN A 452 -9.04 23.42 15.37
C GLN A 452 -8.62 21.95 15.42
N GLU A 453 -9.20 21.18 16.36
CA GLU A 453 -8.95 19.74 16.50
C GLU A 453 -9.33 18.94 15.24
N ASN A 454 -10.47 19.29 14.61
CA ASN A 454 -10.90 18.65 13.37
C ASN A 454 -10.01 19.03 12.17
N TYR A 455 -9.57 20.30 12.11
CA TYR A 455 -8.63 20.78 11.10
C TYR A 455 -7.26 20.10 11.22
N ASP A 456 -6.75 19.93 12.43
CA ASP A 456 -5.47 19.26 12.69
C ASP A 456 -5.53 17.78 12.30
N ALA A 457 -6.65 17.09 12.57
CA ALA A 457 -6.88 15.70 12.16
C ALA A 457 -6.88 15.53 10.63
N PHE A 458 -7.58 16.40 9.88
CA PHE A 458 -7.52 16.39 8.41
C PHE A 458 -6.14 16.76 7.87
N THR A 459 -5.47 17.74 8.48
CA THR A 459 -4.10 18.13 8.12
C THR A 459 -3.12 16.97 8.30
N TYR A 460 -3.24 16.20 9.38
CA TYR A 460 -2.46 14.98 9.61
C TYR A 460 -2.76 13.92 8.54
N ALA A 461 -4.03 13.65 8.25
CA ALA A 461 -4.44 12.67 7.23
C ALA A 461 -3.88 13.02 5.84
N ILE A 462 -3.94 14.30 5.45
CA ILE A 462 -3.39 14.79 4.18
C ILE A 462 -1.86 14.66 4.13
N LYS A 463 -1.15 15.09 5.20
CA LYS A 463 0.31 14.98 5.30
C LYS A 463 0.79 13.52 5.21
N ASN A 464 0.01 12.57 5.73
CA ASN A 464 0.30 11.13 5.69
C ASN A 464 -0.32 10.41 4.48
N HIS A 465 -0.78 11.17 3.46
CA HIS A 465 -1.36 10.65 2.22
C HIS A 465 -2.48 9.63 2.47
N TYR A 466 -3.43 9.95 3.34
CA TYR A 466 -4.59 9.09 3.57
C TYR A 466 -5.43 8.94 2.29
N GLY A 467 -6.00 7.76 2.13
CA GLY A 467 -7.03 7.46 1.15
C GLY A 467 -8.27 6.88 1.82
N TYR A 468 -9.32 6.70 1.02
CA TYR A 468 -10.61 6.17 1.46
C TYR A 468 -11.07 5.00 0.60
N GLN A 469 -11.88 4.12 1.20
CA GLN A 469 -12.60 3.04 0.54
C GLN A 469 -14.11 3.25 0.69
N ILE A 470 -14.83 3.13 -0.42
CA ILE A 470 -16.28 3.20 -0.51
C ILE A 470 -16.78 2.06 -1.42
N PHE A 471 -18.07 1.72 -1.37
CA PHE A 471 -18.67 0.66 -2.19
C PHE A 471 -19.95 1.12 -2.89
N ILE A 472 -20.09 0.77 -4.16
CA ILE A 472 -21.33 0.89 -4.94
C ILE A 472 -21.68 -0.50 -5.46
N ASP A 473 -22.81 -1.08 -5.04
CA ASP A 473 -23.24 -2.44 -5.42
C ASP A 473 -22.10 -3.49 -5.29
N ASP A 474 -21.53 -3.59 -4.08
CA ASP A 474 -20.35 -4.42 -3.74
C ASP A 474 -19.05 -4.14 -4.54
N LEU A 475 -19.02 -3.17 -5.46
CA LEU A 475 -17.79 -2.75 -6.16
C LEU A 475 -16.98 -1.76 -5.29
N PRO A 476 -15.75 -2.11 -4.88
CA PRO A 476 -14.91 -1.21 -4.09
C PRO A 476 -14.32 -0.10 -4.97
N ILE A 477 -14.58 1.15 -4.57
CA ILE A 477 -13.97 2.35 -5.13
C ILE A 477 -12.98 2.89 -4.09
N TRP A 478 -11.81 3.29 -4.57
CA TRP A 478 -10.74 3.86 -3.74
C TRP A 478 -10.42 5.27 -4.23
N GLY A 479 -10.36 6.21 -3.30
CA GLY A 479 -9.92 7.59 -3.56
C GLY A 479 -8.77 7.98 -2.65
N ALA A 480 -8.07 9.06 -3.03
CA ALA A 480 -7.09 9.73 -2.19
C ALA A 480 -7.65 11.07 -1.74
N PHE A 481 -7.31 11.53 -0.54
CA PHE A 481 -7.57 12.92 -0.17
C PHE A 481 -6.63 13.83 -0.96
N LEU A 482 -7.21 14.76 -1.72
CA LEU A 482 -6.50 15.73 -2.56
C LEU A 482 -6.88 17.15 -2.11
N VAL A 483 -5.88 18.03 -2.07
CA VAL A 483 -5.95 19.40 -1.56
C VAL A 483 -6.41 20.31 -2.72
N PRO A 484 -7.37 21.22 -2.50
CA PRO A 484 -7.08 22.50 -1.83
C PRO A 484 -7.63 22.54 -0.36
N PHE A 485 -7.68 23.68 0.35
CA PHE A 485 -7.67 23.87 1.84
C PHE A 485 -8.94 24.56 2.47
N GLN A 486 -8.80 25.69 3.20
CA GLN A 486 -9.79 26.55 3.91
C GLN A 486 -10.47 26.04 5.20
N HIS A 487 -10.93 27.03 5.98
CA HIS A 487 -11.83 26.99 7.13
C HIS A 487 -13.30 26.56 6.85
N LYS A 488 -13.68 26.27 5.60
CA LYS A 488 -14.96 25.68 5.23
C LYS A 488 -14.69 24.45 4.38
N MET A 489 -15.21 23.30 4.82
CA MET A 489 -15.14 22.06 4.07
C MET A 489 -16.49 21.81 3.40
N VAL A 490 -16.49 21.79 2.06
CA VAL A 490 -17.63 21.48 1.21
C VAL A 490 -17.38 20.13 0.56
N PHE A 491 -18.30 19.19 0.74
CA PHE A 491 -18.13 17.78 0.34
C PHE A 491 -18.80 17.41 -0.98
#